data_AF-A0A937YBA8-F1
#
_entry.id   AF-A0A937YBA8-F1
#
_cell.length_a   1.000
_cell.length_b   1.000
_cell.length_c   1.000
_cell.angle_alpha   90.00
_cell.angle_beta   90.00
_cell.angle_gamma   90.00
#
_symmetry.space_group_name_H-M   'P 1'
#
loop_
_entity.id
_entity.type
_entity.pdbx_description
1 polymer ?
#
loop_
_entity_poly.entity_id
_entity_poly.type
_entity_poly.pdbx_seq_one_letter_code
_entity_poly.pdbx_strand_id
1 'polypeptide(L)'
;MSAMLTTREELDRLTESEIREFAASLLNELRFKQALIDKLTHEMAVIKRLKFAAKAARFNAEQRSLLEDDSDADLQELAEQIEALQPKDEEGEPLAKKPAETRTPKRQALPPELARR
;
A
#
# COMPACT_ATOMS: atom_id res chain seq x y z
N MET A 1 16.01 17.06 7.66
CA MET A 1 16.04 17.24 6.20
C MET A 1 17.31 16.56 5.70
N SER A 2 17.18 15.33 5.20
CA SER A 2 18.30 14.62 4.59
C SER A 2 18.62 15.35 3.29
N ALA A 3 19.80 15.95 3.20
CA ALA A 3 20.28 16.52 1.95
C ALA A 3 20.49 15.35 0.99
N MET A 4 19.52 15.13 0.12
CA MET A 4 19.61 14.10 -0.91
C MET A 4 20.75 14.56 -1.83
N LEU A 5 21.85 13.80 -1.87
CA LEU A 5 22.89 13.94 -2.88
C LEU A 5 22.23 13.62 -4.22
N THR A 6 21.71 14.65 -4.90
CA THR A 6 20.90 14.51 -6.11
C THR A 6 21.77 14.52 -7.36
N THR A 7 23.06 14.81 -7.23
CA THR A 7 23.96 14.93 -8.37
C THR A 7 25.11 13.92 -8.30
N ARG A 8 25.49 13.40 -9.48
CA ARG A 8 26.60 12.46 -9.62
C ARG A 8 27.94 13.08 -9.17
N GLU A 9 28.10 14.39 -9.38
CA GLU A 9 29.30 15.13 -8.99
C GLU A 9 29.51 15.22 -7.48
N GLU A 10 28.44 15.18 -6.68
CA GLU A 10 28.56 15.18 -5.22
C GLU A 10 28.92 13.78 -4.70
N LEU A 11 28.42 12.71 -5.32
CA LEU A 11 28.81 11.34 -5.00
C LEU A 11 30.31 11.10 -5.24
N ASP A 12 30.84 11.63 -6.34
CA ASP A 12 32.25 11.46 -6.72
C ASP A 12 33.24 12.13 -5.74
N ARG A 13 32.76 13.03 -4.88
CA ARG A 13 33.56 13.73 -3.86
C ARG A 13 33.61 12.98 -2.52
N LEU A 14 32.78 11.97 -2.33
CA LEU A 14 32.70 11.21 -1.09
C LEU A 14 33.78 10.14 -0.99
N THR A 15 34.26 9.91 0.22
CA THR A 15 35.15 8.80 0.55
C THR A 15 34.39 7.47 0.58
N GLU A 16 35.12 6.36 0.51
CA GLU A 16 34.51 5.02 0.59
C GLU A 16 33.70 4.82 1.88
N SER A 17 34.19 5.32 3.01
CA SER A 17 33.48 5.25 4.30
C SER A 17 32.18 6.05 4.27
N GLU A 18 32.19 7.27 3.73
CA GLU A 18 31.00 8.12 3.63
C GLU A 18 29.96 7.51 2.69
N ILE A 19 30.41 6.91 1.57
CA ILE A 19 29.53 6.17 0.65
C ILE A 19 28.87 4.98 1.36
N ARG A 20 29.62 4.20 2.16
CA ARG A 20 29.08 3.06 2.90
C ARG A 20 28.04 3.50 3.94
N GLU A 21 28.30 4.56 4.68
CA GLU A 21 27.36 5.12 5.66
C GLU A 21 26.10 5.65 4.98
N PHE A 22 26.26 6.38 3.88
CA PHE A 22 25.15 6.90 3.10
C PHE A 22 24.29 5.77 2.52
N ALA A 23 24.91 4.75 1.92
CA ALA A 23 24.21 3.58 1.41
C ALA A 23 23.46 2.83 2.52
N ALA A 24 24.05 2.68 3.71
CA ALA A 24 23.38 2.07 4.86
C ALA A 24 22.16 2.89 5.31
N SER A 25 22.26 4.23 5.31
CA SER A 25 21.15 5.13 5.61
C SER A 25 20.01 4.97 4.59
N LEU A 26 20.33 4.97 3.29
CA LEU A 26 19.35 4.77 2.21
C LEU A 26 18.66 3.41 2.29
N LEU A 27 19.39 2.34 2.62
CA LEU A 27 18.81 1.00 2.81
C LEU A 27 17.82 0.98 3.98
N ASN A 28 18.13 1.66 5.07
CA ASN A 28 17.22 1.77 6.22
C ASN A 28 15.98 2.58 5.86
N GLU A 29 16.13 3.69 5.15
CA GLU A 29 15.01 4.51 4.68
C GLU A 29 14.11 3.73 3.72
N LEU A 30 14.69 2.99 2.77
CA LEU A 30 13.95 2.14 1.83
C LEU A 30 13.15 1.07 2.58
N ARG A 31 13.77 0.38 3.54
CA ARG A 31 13.10 -0.64 4.36
C ARG A 31 11.96 -0.04 5.17
N PHE A 32 12.15 1.15 5.74
CA PHE A 32 11.12 1.86 6.49
C PHE A 32 9.95 2.25 5.58
N LYS A 33 10.22 2.90 4.44
CA LYS A 33 9.19 3.28 3.46
C LYS A 33 8.41 2.07 2.96
N GLN A 34 9.10 0.96 2.65
CA GLN A 34 8.44 -0.28 2.22
C GLN A 34 7.54 -0.85 3.32
N ALA A 35 8.01 -0.93 4.57
CA ALA A 35 7.19 -1.40 5.69
C ALA A 35 5.96 -0.50 5.93
N LEU A 36 6.11 0.80 5.75
CA LEU A 36 5.00 1.75 5.85
C LEU A 36 3.97 1.55 4.73
N ILE A 37 4.42 1.38 3.48
CA ILE A 37 3.56 1.05 2.35
C ILE A 37 2.79 -0.26 2.60
N ASP A 38 3.48 -1.28 3.12
CA ASP A 38 2.86 -2.58 3.41
C ASP A 38 1.80 -2.46 4.51
N LYS A 39 2.06 -1.67 5.56
CA LYS A 39 1.09 -1.35 6.62
C LYS A 39 -0.16 -0.66 6.05
N LEU A 40 0.02 0.44 5.32
CA LEU A 40 -1.09 1.20 4.74
C LEU A 40 -1.90 0.36 3.74
N THR A 41 -1.21 -0.48 2.97
CA THR A 41 -1.87 -1.41 2.03
C THR A 41 -2.70 -2.47 2.77
N HIS A 42 -2.20 -2.96 3.91
CA HIS A 42 -2.95 -3.87 4.76
C HIS A 42 -4.18 -3.20 5.35
N GLU A 43 -4.06 -1.99 5.88
CA GLU A 43 -5.18 -1.21 6.44
C GLU A 43 -6.26 -0.97 5.37
N MET A 44 -5.87 -0.55 4.17
CA MET A 44 -6.78 -0.39 3.03
C MET A 44 -7.51 -1.71 2.71
N ALA A 45 -6.83 -2.86 2.77
CA ALA A 45 -7.45 -4.16 2.55
C ALA A 45 -8.44 -4.56 3.66
N VAL A 46 -8.13 -4.24 4.93
CA VAL A 46 -9.03 -4.47 6.07
C VAL A 46 -10.30 -3.64 5.93
N ILE A 47 -10.19 -2.34 5.65
CA ILE A 47 -11.35 -1.46 5.48
C ILE A 47 -12.22 -1.93 4.31
N LYS A 48 -11.63 -2.28 3.16
CA LYS A 48 -12.38 -2.85 2.01
C LYS A 48 -13.14 -4.12 2.38
N ARG A 49 -12.55 -5.00 3.21
CA ARG A 49 -13.23 -6.21 3.70
C ARG A 49 -14.36 -5.89 4.66
N LEU A 50 -14.16 -4.94 5.58
CA LEU A 50 -15.20 -4.48 6.51
C LEU A 50 -16.38 -3.85 5.76
N LYS A 51 -16.11 -2.97 4.79
CA LYS A 51 -17.14 -2.38 3.91
C LYS A 51 -17.94 -3.46 3.17
N PHE A 52 -17.29 -4.52 2.69
CA PHE A 52 -17.99 -5.64 2.07
C PHE A 52 -18.82 -6.45 3.08
N ALA A 53 -18.28 -6.74 4.26
CA ALA A 53 -18.99 -7.48 5.31
C ALA A 53 -20.23 -6.70 5.81
N ALA A 54 -20.13 -5.37 5.90
CA ALA A 54 -21.23 -4.49 6.28
C ALA A 54 -22.44 -4.60 5.34
N LYS A 55 -22.24 -4.92 4.06
CA LYS A 55 -23.34 -5.18 3.10
C LYS A 55 -24.19 -6.39 3.47
N ALA A 56 -23.62 -7.35 4.19
CA ALA A 56 -24.32 -8.54 4.68
C ALA A 56 -24.94 -8.32 6.07
N ALA A 57 -24.68 -7.20 6.73
CA ALA A 57 -25.19 -6.87 8.05
C ALA A 57 -26.56 -6.18 7.98
N ARG A 58 -27.35 -6.32 9.06
CA ARG A 58 -28.64 -5.64 9.22
C ARG A 58 -28.43 -4.24 9.78
N PHE A 59 -28.12 -3.29 8.91
CA PHE A 59 -28.07 -1.87 9.25
C PHE A 59 -29.29 -1.12 8.71
N ASN A 60 -29.73 -0.08 9.41
CA ASN A 60 -30.73 0.83 8.86
C ASN A 60 -30.13 1.66 7.69
N ALA A 61 -30.93 2.50 7.02
CA ALA A 61 -30.45 3.25 5.85
C ALA A 61 -29.36 4.28 6.22
N GLU A 62 -29.59 5.04 7.30
CA GLU A 62 -28.68 6.09 7.78
C GLU A 62 -27.33 5.53 8.24
N GLN A 63 -27.35 4.44 9.02
CA GLN A 63 -26.15 3.75 9.49
C GLN A 63 -25.29 3.22 8.34
N ARG A 64 -25.93 2.75 7.25
CA ARG A 64 -25.19 2.30 6.06
C ARG A 64 -24.53 3.46 5.34
N SER A 65 -25.26 4.55 5.13
CA SER A 65 -24.71 5.75 4.48
C SER A 65 -23.49 6.26 5.26
N LEU A 66 -23.64 6.46 6.58
CA LEU A 66 -22.55 6.95 7.42
C LEU A 66 -21.31 6.06 7.34
N LEU A 67 -21.50 4.74 7.44
CA LEU A 67 -20.39 3.80 7.34
C LEU A 67 -19.73 3.80 5.95
N GLU A 68 -20.52 3.91 4.88
CA GLU A 68 -19.99 3.95 3.51
C GLU A 68 -19.20 5.23 3.26
N ASP A 69 -19.72 6.37 3.68
CA ASP A 69 -19.10 7.69 3.55
C ASP A 69 -17.78 7.76 4.34
N ASP A 70 -17.78 7.36 5.61
CA ASP A 70 -16.58 7.32 6.45
C ASP A 70 -15.54 6.35 5.89
N SER A 71 -15.97 5.16 5.44
CA SER A 71 -15.06 4.17 4.84
C SER A 71 -14.43 4.69 3.54
N ASP A 72 -15.18 5.43 2.72
CA ASP A 72 -14.65 5.98 1.47
C ASP A 72 -13.68 7.12 1.71
N ALA A 73 -13.93 7.96 2.71
CA ALA A 73 -13.00 8.99 3.15
C ALA A 73 -11.66 8.36 3.63
N ASP A 74 -11.72 7.37 4.52
CA ASP A 74 -10.52 6.68 5.02
C ASP A 74 -9.74 5.98 3.90
N LEU A 75 -10.46 5.33 2.97
CA LEU A 75 -9.83 4.66 1.83
C LEU A 75 -9.13 5.64 0.89
N GLN A 76 -9.70 6.83 0.70
CA GLN A 76 -9.08 7.89 -0.08
C GLN A 76 -7.81 8.40 0.62
N GLU A 77 -7.88 8.69 1.92
CA GLU A 77 -6.72 9.16 2.69
C GLU A 77 -5.56 8.16 2.64
N LEU A 78 -5.84 6.87 2.84
CA LEU A 78 -4.82 5.82 2.74
C LEU A 78 -4.23 5.72 1.33
N ALA A 79 -5.04 5.93 0.28
CA ALA A 79 -4.55 5.93 -1.10
C ALA A 79 -3.59 7.09 -1.35
N GLU A 80 -3.92 8.30 -0.90
CA GLU A 80 -3.07 9.49 -1.00
C GLU A 80 -1.75 9.30 -0.25
N GLN A 81 -1.78 8.74 0.96
CA GLN A 81 -0.57 8.45 1.73
C GLN A 81 0.33 7.42 1.04
N ILE A 82 -0.26 6.37 0.45
CA ILE A 82 0.50 5.38 -0.33
C ILE A 82 1.12 6.04 -1.56
N GLU A 83 0.36 6.87 -2.28
CA GLU A 83 0.84 7.57 -3.48
C GLU A 83 2.01 8.50 -3.15
N ALA A 84 1.94 9.24 -2.03
CA ALA A 84 3.01 10.11 -1.57
C ALA A 84 4.32 9.36 -1.23
N LEU A 85 4.23 8.08 -0.84
CA LEU A 85 5.38 7.24 -0.52
C LEU A 85 5.93 6.46 -1.71
N GLN A 86 5.20 6.39 -2.83
CA GLN A 86 5.66 5.67 -4.01
C GLN A 86 6.82 6.41 -4.69
N PRO A 87 7.81 5.66 -5.21
CA PRO A 87 8.88 6.26 -5.98
C PRO A 87 8.29 6.85 -7.27
N LYS A 88 8.65 8.09 -7.58
CA LYS A 88 8.24 8.84 -8.77
C LYS A 88 9.43 9.05 -9.69
N ASP A 89 9.19 9.14 -10.99
CA ASP A 89 10.21 9.54 -11.96
C ASP A 89 10.46 11.06 -11.92
N GLU A 90 11.34 11.56 -12.81
CA GLU A 90 11.74 12.97 -12.82
C GLU A 90 10.58 13.90 -13.22
N GLU A 91 9.60 13.37 -13.95
CA GLU A 91 8.37 14.02 -14.35
C GLU A 91 7.30 13.99 -13.25
N GLY A 92 7.55 13.29 -12.14
CA GLY A 92 6.64 13.17 -11.00
C GLY A 92 5.57 12.09 -11.17
N GLU A 93 5.67 11.27 -12.19
CA GLU A 93 4.78 10.14 -12.45
C GLU A 93 5.22 8.93 -11.61
N PRO A 94 4.27 8.17 -11.04
CA PRO A 94 4.60 6.98 -10.26
C PRO A 94 5.31 5.94 -11.15
N LEU A 95 6.48 5.50 -10.70
CA LEU A 95 7.23 4.43 -11.37
C LEU A 95 6.38 3.16 -11.37
N ALA A 96 5.80 2.84 -12.52
CA ALA A 96 4.73 1.86 -12.66
C ALA A 96 5.05 0.54 -11.93
N LYS A 97 4.35 0.26 -10.82
CA LYS A 97 4.33 -1.07 -10.23
C LYS A 97 3.55 -1.99 -11.14
N LYS A 98 4.15 -3.13 -11.54
CA LYS A 98 3.39 -4.22 -12.19
C LYS A 98 2.15 -4.51 -11.33
N PRO A 99 0.93 -4.53 -11.92
CA PRO A 99 -0.25 -4.96 -11.18
C PRO A 99 0.05 -6.31 -10.56
N ALA A 100 -0.05 -6.41 -9.24
CA ALA A 100 0.03 -7.70 -8.57
C ALA A 100 -1.03 -8.60 -9.20
N GLU A 101 -0.62 -9.79 -9.66
CA GLU A 101 -1.55 -10.75 -10.26
C GLU A 101 -2.72 -10.96 -9.30
N THR A 102 -3.92 -10.59 -9.75
CA THR A 102 -5.13 -10.76 -8.97
C THR A 102 -5.40 -12.26 -8.83
N ARG A 103 -4.94 -12.83 -7.72
CA ARG A 103 -5.29 -14.20 -7.35
C ARG A 103 -6.77 -14.25 -7.03
N THR A 104 -7.58 -14.64 -8.01
CA THR A 104 -8.99 -14.92 -7.81
C THR A 104 -9.13 -16.19 -6.97
N PRO A 105 -9.66 -16.12 -5.74
CA PRO A 105 -9.89 -17.32 -4.94
C PRO A 105 -10.95 -18.17 -5.65
N LYS A 106 -10.56 -19.35 -6.15
CA LYS A 106 -11.47 -20.31 -6.75
C LYS A 106 -12.09 -21.16 -5.65
N ARG A 107 -13.42 -21.23 -5.59
CA ARG A 107 -14.11 -22.21 -4.74
C ARG A 107 -13.85 -23.61 -5.31
N GLN A 108 -13.41 -24.55 -4.48
CA GLN A 108 -13.40 -25.95 -4.87
C GLN A 108 -14.84 -26.45 -5.04
N ALA A 109 -15.06 -27.35 -5.99
CA ALA A 109 -16.36 -27.98 -6.16
C ALA A 109 -16.74 -28.73 -4.87
N LEU A 110 -18.03 -28.71 -4.51
CA LEU A 110 -18.53 -29.45 -3.34
C LEU A 110 -18.21 -30.94 -3.53
N PRO A 111 -17.44 -31.58 -2.62
CA PRO A 111 -17.12 -33.00 -2.70
C PRO A 111 -18.38 -33.86 -2.86
N PRO A 112 -18.33 -34.96 -3.65
CA PRO A 112 -19.50 -35.77 -3.99
C PRO A 112 -20.12 -36.47 -2.77
N GLU A 113 -19.35 -36.67 -1.70
CA GLU A 113 -19.78 -37.31 -0.46
C GLU A 113 -20.65 -36.40 0.43
N LEU A 114 -20.64 -35.08 0.18
CA LEU A 114 -21.45 -34.14 0.94
C LEU A 114 -22.86 -34.01 0.34
N ALA A 115 -23.87 -34.03 1.20
CA ALA A 115 -25.26 -33.92 0.79
C ALA A 115 -25.53 -32.60 0.03
N ARG A 116 -26.15 -32.73 -1.14
CA ARG A 116 -26.68 -31.60 -1.90
C ARG A 116 -28.08 -31.32 -1.37
N ARG A 117 -28.33 -30.10 -0.90
CA ARG A 117 -29.66 -29.64 -0.47
C ARG A 117 -30.27 -28.77 -1.56
#